data_AF-A0AA48M2U4-F1
#
_entry.id   AF-A0AA48M2U4-F1
#
_cell.length_a   1.000
_cell.length_b   1.000
_cell.length_c   1.000
_cell.angle_alpha   90.00
_cell.angle_beta   90.00
_cell.angle_gamma   90.00
#
_symmetry.space_group_name_H-M   'P 1'
#
loop_
_entity.id
_entity.type
_entity.pdbx_description
1 polymer ?
#
loop_
_entity_poly.entity_id
_entity_poly.type
_entity_poly.pdbx_seq_one_letter_code
_entity_poly.pdbx_strand_id
1 'polypeptide(L)'
;MTPMSARPKDSMTVEEYLAWSESQEGRFELVDGVVYAQASERAAHAKMKGLVFLALRNAIKRSGRNCHALVGGMAVRVGARTVFEPDAQVYWGPELPPDALLVDNPVIVAEVISPTTGRNDHTHKLAGYFALPSIRHYLIVDPDERLVLHYERRDDGVVITHILREGVATLDPPGLQLALSELYEA
;
A
#
# COMPACT_ATOMS: atom_id res chain seq x y z
N MET A 1 7.28 17.31 -5.47
CA MET A 1 7.99 16.83 -6.65
C MET A 1 9.43 16.52 -6.26
N THR A 2 9.70 15.30 -5.82
CA THR A 2 11.01 14.71 -6.13
C THR A 2 10.72 13.84 -7.33
N PRO A 3 11.22 14.16 -8.53
CA PRO A 3 11.03 13.30 -9.67
C PRO A 3 11.64 11.94 -9.34
N MET A 4 10.86 10.86 -9.50
CA MET A 4 11.45 9.53 -9.52
C MET A 4 12.41 9.48 -10.70
N SER A 5 13.71 9.38 -10.43
CA SER A 5 14.71 9.26 -11.48
C SER A 5 14.70 7.81 -11.96
N ALA A 6 14.17 7.58 -13.16
CA ALA A 6 14.29 6.28 -13.82
C ALA A 6 15.77 5.97 -14.05
N ARG A 7 16.22 4.77 -13.65
CA ARG A 7 17.56 4.29 -14.06
C ARG A 7 17.42 3.55 -15.39
N PRO A 8 18.22 3.87 -16.41
CA PRO A 8 18.25 3.10 -17.65
C PRO A 8 18.97 1.78 -17.37
N LYS A 9 18.19 0.76 -17.03
CA LYS A 9 18.57 -0.65 -17.20
C LYS A 9 17.58 -1.26 -18.18
N ASP A 10 18.03 -2.30 -18.87
CA ASP A 10 17.16 -3.16 -19.67
C ASP A 10 15.89 -3.50 -18.87
N SER A 11 14.77 -3.47 -19.57
CA SER A 11 13.45 -3.87 -19.07
C SER A 11 13.51 -5.09 -18.13
N MET A 12 13.30 -4.88 -16.83
CA MET A 12 13.37 -5.98 -15.86
C MET A 12 12.04 -6.74 -15.74
N THR A 13 12.12 -8.04 -15.53
CA THR A 13 11.05 -8.81 -14.89
C THR A 13 10.99 -8.51 -13.38
N VAL A 14 9.94 -8.97 -12.71
CA VAL A 14 9.87 -8.84 -11.24
C VAL A 14 10.98 -9.62 -10.56
N GLU A 15 11.30 -10.83 -11.04
CA GLU A 15 12.37 -11.66 -10.47
C GLU A 15 13.74 -10.99 -10.59
N GLU A 16 14.04 -10.41 -11.75
CA GLU A 16 15.27 -9.65 -11.97
C GLU A 16 15.34 -8.40 -11.09
N TYR A 17 14.20 -7.71 -10.92
CA TYR A 17 14.10 -6.57 -10.03
C TYR A 17 14.35 -6.94 -8.57
N LEU A 18 13.74 -8.02 -8.06
CA LEU A 18 13.91 -8.44 -6.67
C LEU A 18 15.37 -8.78 -6.38
N ALA A 19 15.99 -9.63 -7.21
CA ALA A 19 17.39 -9.99 -7.07
C ALA A 19 18.33 -8.77 -7.18
N TRP A 20 18.00 -7.82 -8.05
CA TRP A 20 18.74 -6.56 -8.13
C TRP A 20 18.56 -5.73 -6.85
N SER A 21 17.33 -5.56 -6.37
CA SER A 21 16.97 -4.66 -5.27
C SER A 21 17.66 -5.00 -3.94
N GLU A 22 17.87 -6.29 -3.66
CA GLU A 22 18.56 -6.77 -2.45
C GLU A 22 20.01 -6.25 -2.32
N SER A 23 20.63 -5.87 -3.45
CA SER A 23 22.01 -5.37 -3.50
C SER A 23 22.11 -3.84 -3.52
N GLN A 24 21.00 -3.11 -3.44
CA GLN A 24 20.97 -1.67 -3.63
C GLN A 24 20.73 -0.92 -2.33
N GLU A 25 21.33 0.26 -2.23
CA GLU A 25 21.01 1.22 -1.17
C GLU A 25 19.79 2.06 -1.58
N GLY A 26 18.82 2.18 -0.67
CA GLY A 26 17.58 2.93 -0.87
C GLY A 26 16.37 2.04 -1.14
N ARG A 27 15.25 2.67 -1.49
CA ARG A 27 14.01 1.98 -1.85
C ARG A 27 13.63 2.24 -3.29
N PHE A 28 13.02 1.26 -3.93
CA PHE A 28 12.70 1.30 -5.34
C PHE A 28 11.30 0.73 -5.60
N GLU A 29 10.73 1.09 -6.74
CA GLU A 29 9.56 0.43 -7.30
C GLU A 29 9.89 0.02 -8.74
N LEU A 30 9.20 -1.01 -9.23
CA LEU A 30 9.27 -1.43 -10.62
C LEU A 30 7.97 -1.04 -11.31
N VAL A 31 8.04 -0.27 -12.39
CA VAL A 31 6.86 0.09 -13.18
C VAL A 31 7.10 -0.22 -14.64
N ASP A 32 6.35 -1.19 -15.16
CA ASP A 32 6.45 -1.69 -16.54
C ASP A 32 7.87 -2.13 -16.94
N GLY A 33 8.62 -2.65 -15.97
CA GLY A 33 10.01 -3.10 -16.11
C GLY A 33 11.04 -1.99 -15.97
N VAL A 34 10.63 -0.78 -15.59
CA VAL A 34 11.52 0.36 -15.33
C VAL A 34 11.62 0.58 -13.83
N VAL A 35 12.86 0.69 -13.32
CA VAL A 35 13.11 0.93 -11.91
C VAL A 35 13.04 2.42 -11.58
N TYR A 36 12.26 2.75 -10.55
CA TYR A 36 12.11 4.08 -10.01
C TYR A 36 12.60 4.13 -8.57
N ALA A 37 13.50 5.07 -8.26
CA ALA A 37 13.91 5.32 -6.88
C ALA A 37 12.83 6.09 -6.13
N GLN A 38 12.48 5.60 -4.94
CA GLN A 38 11.61 6.35 -4.04
C GLN A 38 12.41 7.43 -3.30
N ALA A 39 11.78 8.57 -3.07
CA ALA A 39 12.40 9.65 -2.31
C ALA A 39 12.54 9.27 -0.83
N SER A 40 13.58 9.79 -0.17
CA SER A 40 13.71 9.67 1.28
C SER A 40 12.48 10.23 1.99
N GLU A 41 11.98 9.49 2.98
CA GLU A 41 10.78 9.88 3.70
C GLU A 41 11.02 11.05 4.64
N ARG A 42 10.08 11.99 4.66
CA ARG A 42 10.03 13.04 5.69
C ARG A 42 9.43 12.46 6.97
N ALA A 43 9.84 13.00 8.12
CA ALA A 43 9.36 12.54 9.42
C ALA A 43 7.82 12.55 9.56
N ALA A 44 7.13 13.54 8.96
CA ALA A 44 5.68 13.60 8.97
C ALA A 44 5.04 12.40 8.25
N HIS A 45 5.54 12.03 7.07
CA HIS A 45 5.09 10.87 6.31
C HIS A 45 5.35 9.57 7.08
N ALA A 46 6.56 9.40 7.62
CA ALA A 46 6.94 8.23 8.40
C ALA A 46 6.05 8.03 9.64
N LYS A 47 5.72 9.11 10.36
CA LYS A 47 4.79 9.07 11.51
C LYS A 47 3.39 8.66 11.07
N MET A 48 2.87 9.28 10.02
CA MET A 48 1.53 9.01 9.52
C MET A 48 1.38 7.57 9.04
N LYS A 49 2.34 7.06 8.27
CA LYS A 49 2.42 5.64 7.88
C LYS A 49 2.41 4.71 9.11
N GLY A 50 3.16 5.06 10.15
CA GLY A 50 3.19 4.31 11.41
C GLY A 50 1.81 4.24 12.09
N LEU A 51 1.06 5.34 12.10
CA LEU A 51 -0.31 5.38 12.63
C LEU A 51 -1.27 4.53 11.78
N VAL A 52 -1.19 4.61 10.45
CA VAL A 52 -1.99 3.76 9.55
C VAL A 52 -1.76 2.28 9.85
N PHE A 53 -0.49 1.87 9.94
CA PHE A 53 -0.14 0.49 10.30
C PHE A 53 -0.69 0.10 11.67
N LEU A 54 -0.54 0.96 12.68
CA LEU A 54 -1.00 0.67 14.03
C LEU A 54 -2.53 0.50 14.09
N ALA A 55 -3.27 1.37 13.40
CA ALA A 55 -4.73 1.28 13.31
C ALA A 55 -5.19 -0.01 12.63
N LEU A 56 -4.56 -0.38 11.50
CA LEU A 56 -4.82 -1.67 10.83
C LEU A 56 -4.50 -2.86 11.74
N ARG A 57 -3.34 -2.84 12.42
CA ARG A 57 -2.94 -3.89 13.35
C ARG A 57 -3.91 -4.01 14.53
N ASN A 58 -4.41 -2.90 15.05
CA ASN A 58 -5.41 -2.88 16.12
C ASN A 58 -6.75 -3.43 15.63
N ALA A 59 -7.19 -3.07 14.43
CA ALA A 59 -8.39 -3.62 13.81
C ALA A 59 -8.29 -5.15 13.63
N ILE A 60 -7.14 -5.65 13.19
CA ILE A 60 -6.86 -7.11 13.10
C ILE A 60 -7.00 -7.75 14.48
N LYS A 61 -6.33 -7.22 15.50
CA LYS A 61 -6.39 -7.75 16.88
C LYS A 61 -7.83 -7.81 17.39
N ARG A 62 -8.63 -6.75 17.17
CA ARG A 62 -10.06 -6.71 17.55
C ARG A 62 -10.89 -7.77 16.83
N SER A 63 -10.61 -8.01 15.55
CA SER A 63 -11.37 -8.95 14.73
C SER A 63 -11.10 -10.42 15.05
N GLY A 64 -9.93 -10.74 15.64
CA GLY A 64 -9.49 -12.12 15.87
C GLY A 64 -9.25 -12.91 14.58
N ARG A 65 -9.19 -12.25 13.42
CA ARG A 65 -8.95 -12.88 12.12
C ARG A 65 -7.46 -13.21 11.94
N ASN A 66 -7.19 -14.29 11.20
CA ASN A 66 -5.83 -14.67 10.82
C ASN A 66 -5.34 -13.78 9.67
N CYS A 67 -5.02 -12.53 10.01
CA CYS A 67 -4.51 -11.50 9.12
C CYS A 67 -3.23 -10.93 9.70
N HIS A 68 -2.38 -10.40 8.83
CA HIS A 68 -1.12 -9.78 9.21
C HIS A 68 -1.03 -8.41 8.54
N ALA A 69 -0.64 -7.40 9.32
CA ALA A 69 -0.33 -6.07 8.79
C ALA A 69 1.18 -5.92 8.64
N LEU A 70 1.61 -5.23 7.58
CA LEU A 70 2.99 -4.86 7.31
C LEU A 70 3.08 -3.34 7.07
N VAL A 71 4.21 -2.75 7.44
CA VAL A 71 4.45 -1.30 7.36
C VAL A 71 5.63 -0.99 6.47
N GLY A 72 5.38 -0.41 5.29
CA GLY A 72 6.38 -0.02 4.31
C GLY A 72 7.33 -1.14 3.87
N GLY A 73 8.04 -0.92 2.76
CA GLY A 73 9.22 -1.70 2.37
C GLY A 73 9.01 -3.16 1.93
N MET A 74 7.84 -3.77 2.19
CA MET A 74 7.48 -5.04 1.54
C MET A 74 6.69 -4.78 0.27
N ALA A 75 7.15 -5.38 -0.81
CA ALA A 75 6.66 -5.16 -2.15
C ALA A 75 5.37 -5.97 -2.45
N VAL A 76 4.54 -5.41 -3.33
CA VAL A 76 3.36 -6.05 -3.92
C VAL A 76 3.58 -6.18 -5.41
N ARG A 77 3.54 -7.41 -5.91
CA ARG A 77 3.55 -7.69 -7.35
C ARG A 77 2.18 -7.37 -7.95
N VAL A 78 2.09 -6.30 -8.73
CA VAL A 78 0.84 -5.88 -9.40
C VAL A 78 0.76 -6.24 -10.87
N GLY A 79 1.82 -6.82 -11.42
CA GLY A 79 1.86 -7.37 -12.77
C GLY A 79 3.14 -8.14 -13.03
N ALA A 80 3.30 -8.67 -14.24
CA ALA A 80 4.49 -9.44 -14.63
C ALA A 80 5.81 -8.63 -14.55
N ARG A 81 5.70 -7.30 -14.55
CA ARG A 81 6.83 -6.35 -14.61
C ARG A 81 6.58 -5.10 -13.78
N THR A 82 5.69 -5.19 -12.79
CA THR A 82 5.33 -4.04 -11.95
C THR A 82 5.21 -4.47 -10.50
N VAL A 83 5.88 -3.72 -9.63
CA VAL A 83 5.94 -3.90 -8.18
C VAL A 83 5.78 -2.53 -7.51
N PHE A 84 4.86 -2.42 -6.57
CA PHE A 84 4.70 -1.24 -5.73
C PHE A 84 5.07 -1.55 -4.28
N GLU A 85 5.51 -0.54 -3.53
CA GLU A 85 5.77 -0.62 -2.10
C GLU A 85 4.75 0.27 -1.36
N PRO A 86 3.58 -0.27 -0.95
CA PRO A 86 2.59 0.52 -0.22
C PRO A 86 3.12 0.95 1.14
N ASP A 87 2.65 2.10 1.64
CA ASP A 87 2.96 2.55 2.99
C ASP A 87 2.48 1.57 4.08
N ALA A 88 1.34 0.92 3.88
CA ALA A 88 0.90 -0.20 4.71
C ALA A 88 0.06 -1.20 3.92
N GLN A 89 0.06 -2.46 4.35
CA GLN A 89 -0.75 -3.50 3.72
C GLN A 89 -1.20 -4.57 4.71
N VAL A 90 -2.27 -5.28 4.36
CA VAL A 90 -2.79 -6.43 5.11
C VAL A 90 -3.00 -7.60 4.16
N TYR A 91 -2.61 -8.81 4.59
CA TYR A 91 -2.87 -10.06 3.90
C TYR A 91 -3.46 -11.11 4.85
N TRP A 92 -4.01 -12.20 4.29
CA TRP A 92 -4.54 -13.34 5.03
C TRP A 92 -3.70 -14.57 4.94
N GLY A 93 -3.88 -15.43 5.93
CA GLY A 93 -3.36 -16.78 5.93
C GLY A 93 -2.19 -16.91 6.89
N PRO A 94 -1.31 -17.90 6.68
CA PRO A 94 -0.14 -18.08 7.53
C PRO A 94 0.80 -16.88 7.44
N GLU A 95 1.59 -16.68 8.49
CA GLU A 95 2.64 -15.66 8.49
C GLU A 95 3.66 -15.96 7.38
N LEU A 96 4.14 -14.91 6.72
CA LEU A 96 5.12 -15.06 5.66
C LEU A 96 6.45 -15.55 6.25
N PRO A 97 7.25 -16.31 5.47
CA PRO A 97 8.63 -16.60 5.84
C PRO A 97 9.40 -15.31 6.17
N PRO A 98 10.34 -15.34 7.12
CA PRO A 98 11.11 -14.15 7.51
C PRO A 98 11.91 -13.49 6.38
N ASP A 99 12.22 -14.24 5.32
CA ASP A 99 12.97 -13.83 4.12
C ASP A 99 12.07 -13.47 2.93
N ALA A 100 10.74 -13.44 3.11
CA ALA A 100 9.82 -13.06 2.05
C ALA A 100 10.03 -11.59 1.64
N LEU A 101 10.15 -11.35 0.33
CA LEU A 101 10.28 -10.02 -0.26
C LEU A 101 8.96 -9.50 -0.87
N LEU A 102 8.00 -10.40 -1.09
CA LEU A 102 6.71 -10.10 -1.71
C LEU A 102 5.55 -10.51 -0.82
N VAL A 103 4.47 -9.75 -0.93
CA VAL A 103 3.12 -10.15 -0.52
C VAL A 103 2.31 -10.40 -1.80
N ASP A 104 2.00 -11.67 -2.07
CA ASP A 104 1.31 -12.07 -3.31
C ASP A 104 -0.22 -11.87 -3.26
N ASN A 105 -0.79 -11.88 -2.04
CA ASN A 105 -2.24 -11.83 -1.82
C ASN A 105 -2.66 -10.74 -0.81
N PRO A 106 -2.18 -9.50 -0.93
CA PRO A 106 -2.70 -8.42 -0.09
C PRO A 106 -4.19 -8.23 -0.36
N VAL A 107 -4.94 -7.95 0.71
CA VAL A 107 -6.37 -7.64 0.65
C VAL A 107 -6.66 -6.16 0.89
N ILE A 108 -5.84 -5.52 1.72
CA ILE A 108 -5.88 -4.08 1.97
C ILE A 108 -4.50 -3.51 1.65
N VAL A 109 -4.46 -2.43 0.89
CA VAL A 109 -3.27 -1.58 0.73
C VAL A 109 -3.63 -0.15 1.09
N ALA A 110 -2.69 0.57 1.70
CA ALA A 110 -2.87 1.94 2.14
C ALA A 110 -1.67 2.77 1.75
N GLU A 111 -1.94 3.96 1.20
CA GLU A 111 -0.94 4.96 0.83
C GLU A 111 -1.22 6.25 1.58
N VAL A 112 -0.19 6.83 2.18
CA VAL A 112 -0.25 8.16 2.78
C VAL A 112 0.14 9.17 1.71
N ILE A 113 -0.66 10.21 1.53
CA ILE A 113 -0.32 11.24 0.57
C ILE A 113 0.42 12.38 1.24
N SER A 114 1.40 12.92 0.53
CA SER A 114 2.05 14.17 0.88
C SER A 114 1.63 15.25 -0.11
N PRO A 115 1.69 16.54 0.26
CA PRO A 115 1.50 17.66 -0.69
C PRO A 115 2.37 17.57 -1.94
N THR A 116 3.45 16.80 -1.88
CA THR A 116 4.47 16.70 -2.92
C THR A 116 4.29 15.53 -3.90
N THR A 117 3.44 14.56 -3.60
CA THR A 117 3.13 13.36 -4.40
C THR A 117 1.75 13.54 -5.03
N GLY A 118 1.71 14.27 -6.15
CA GLY A 118 0.47 14.74 -6.75
C GLY A 118 -0.36 13.64 -7.43
N ARG A 119 -1.69 13.87 -7.45
CA ARG A 119 -2.81 13.22 -8.17
C ARG A 119 -2.55 12.18 -9.29
N ASN A 120 -1.48 12.29 -10.06
CA ASN A 120 -1.19 11.37 -11.17
C ASN A 120 -0.73 9.98 -10.71
N ASP A 121 0.06 9.89 -9.63
CA ASP A 121 0.54 8.59 -9.12
C ASP A 121 -0.61 7.71 -8.66
N HIS A 122 -1.63 8.31 -8.02
CA HIS A 122 -2.79 7.59 -7.51
C HIS A 122 -3.62 6.92 -8.59
N THR A 123 -3.73 7.49 -9.79
CA THR A 123 -4.52 6.87 -10.87
C THR A 123 -3.83 5.60 -11.37
N HIS A 124 -2.50 5.63 -11.50
CA HIS A 124 -1.72 4.48 -11.91
C HIS A 124 -1.71 3.39 -10.83
N LYS A 125 -1.45 3.77 -9.58
CA LYS A 125 -1.48 2.85 -8.44
C LYS A 125 -2.86 2.24 -8.21
N LEU A 126 -3.94 3.02 -8.37
CA LEU A 126 -5.32 2.51 -8.31
C LEU A 126 -5.55 1.39 -9.33
N ALA A 127 -5.19 1.62 -10.60
CA ALA A 127 -5.35 0.63 -11.65
C ALA A 127 -4.47 -0.60 -11.41
N GLY A 128 -3.22 -0.41 -10.97
CA GLY A 128 -2.30 -1.50 -10.67
C GLY A 128 -2.74 -2.35 -9.48
N TYR A 129 -3.11 -1.74 -8.34
CA TYR A 129 -3.61 -2.50 -7.19
C TYR A 129 -4.90 -3.26 -7.52
N PHE A 130 -5.85 -2.64 -8.23
CA PHE A 130 -7.05 -3.34 -8.68
C PHE A 130 -6.82 -4.25 -9.91
N ALA A 131 -5.59 -4.43 -10.39
CA ALA A 131 -5.26 -5.55 -11.27
C ALA A 131 -5.13 -6.86 -10.48
N LEU A 132 -4.80 -6.82 -9.18
CA LEU A 132 -4.84 -7.99 -8.32
C LEU A 132 -6.28 -8.29 -7.88
N PRO A 133 -6.78 -9.51 -8.11
CA PRO A 133 -8.09 -9.93 -7.61
C PRO A 133 -8.18 -9.96 -6.07
N SER A 134 -7.04 -10.15 -5.38
CA SER A 134 -6.99 -10.22 -3.92
C SER A 134 -7.27 -8.87 -3.25
N ILE A 135 -6.92 -7.75 -3.90
CA ILE A 135 -7.14 -6.41 -3.36
C ILE A 135 -8.64 -6.11 -3.35
N ARG A 136 -9.16 -5.95 -2.13
CA ARG A 136 -10.55 -5.57 -1.87
C ARG A 136 -10.66 -4.13 -1.39
N HIS A 137 -9.62 -3.61 -0.72
CA HIS A 137 -9.60 -2.25 -0.20
C HIS A 137 -8.31 -1.54 -0.56
N TYR A 138 -8.43 -0.37 -1.17
CA TYR A 138 -7.31 0.56 -1.34
C TYR A 138 -7.63 1.86 -0.62
N LEU A 139 -6.79 2.22 0.35
CA LEU A 139 -6.95 3.41 1.18
C LEU A 139 -5.93 4.46 0.75
N ILE A 140 -6.40 5.68 0.50
CA ILE A 140 -5.53 6.84 0.34
C ILE A 140 -5.80 7.75 1.55
N VAL A 141 -4.77 7.95 2.38
CA VAL A 141 -4.86 8.72 3.63
C VAL A 141 -4.20 10.08 3.43
N ASP A 142 -5.01 11.13 3.51
CA ASP A 142 -4.56 12.51 3.52
C ASP A 142 -4.45 13.03 4.96
N PRO A 143 -3.23 13.27 5.46
CA PRO A 143 -3.01 13.80 6.81
C PRO A 143 -3.40 15.27 6.94
N ASP A 144 -3.27 16.07 5.88
CA ASP A 144 -3.49 17.51 5.93
C ASP A 144 -4.99 17.82 5.91
N GLU A 145 -5.75 17.12 5.07
CA GLU A 145 -7.20 17.26 4.95
C GLU A 145 -7.99 16.38 5.94
N ARG A 146 -7.30 15.51 6.70
CA ARG A 146 -7.93 14.46 7.52
C ARG A 146 -9.02 13.70 6.74
N LEU A 147 -8.62 13.22 5.58
CA LEU A 147 -9.49 12.57 4.61
C LEU A 147 -8.95 11.18 4.29
N VAL A 148 -9.83 10.20 4.22
CA VAL A 148 -9.55 8.88 3.67
C VAL A 148 -10.42 8.67 2.43
N LEU A 149 -9.77 8.46 1.28
CA LEU A 149 -10.45 7.89 0.11
C LEU A 149 -10.32 6.37 0.21
N HIS A 150 -11.44 5.70 0.41
CA HIS A 150 -11.50 4.25 0.47
C HIS A 150 -12.12 3.72 -0.82
N TYR A 151 -11.31 3.09 -1.65
CA TYR A 151 -11.77 2.34 -2.80
C TYR A 151 -12.06 0.89 -2.39
N GLU A 152 -13.27 0.42 -2.65
CA GLU A 152 -13.74 -0.92 -2.32
C GLU A 152 -14.09 -1.68 -3.60
N ARG A 153 -13.47 -2.83 -3.82
CA ARG A 153 -13.93 -3.78 -4.84
C ARG A 153 -15.05 -4.63 -4.25
N ARG A 154 -16.20 -4.62 -4.90
CA ARG A 154 -17.33 -5.50 -4.62
C ARG A 154 -17.19 -6.85 -5.31
N ASP A 155 -18.03 -7.81 -4.93
CA ASP A 155 -18.00 -9.17 -5.50
C ASP A 155 -18.36 -9.21 -6.99
N ASP A 156 -19.11 -8.24 -7.47
CA ASP A 156 -19.41 -8.05 -8.90
C ASP A 156 -18.26 -7.39 -9.69
N GLY A 157 -17.14 -7.09 -9.02
CA GLY A 157 -15.96 -6.46 -9.60
C GLY A 157 -16.04 -4.94 -9.70
N VAL A 158 -17.17 -4.32 -9.35
CA VAL A 158 -17.31 -2.86 -9.32
C VAL A 158 -16.45 -2.29 -8.20
N VAL A 159 -15.67 -1.25 -8.54
CA VAL A 159 -14.93 -0.46 -7.56
C VAL A 159 -15.74 0.78 -7.21
N ILE A 160 -16.10 0.92 -5.94
CA ILE A 160 -16.76 2.11 -5.40
C ILE A 160 -15.78 2.94 -4.58
N THR A 161 -16.02 4.24 -4.46
CA THR A 161 -15.22 5.14 -3.64
C THR A 161 -16.06 5.70 -2.50
N HIS A 162 -15.56 5.54 -1.28
CA HIS A 162 -16.05 6.21 -0.09
C HIS A 162 -15.13 7.39 0.24
N ILE A 163 -15.73 8.54 0.55
CA ILE A 163 -15.02 9.75 0.97
C ILE A 163 -15.28 9.92 2.46
N LEU A 164 -14.29 9.58 3.28
CA LEU A 164 -14.46 9.44 4.72
C LEU A 164 -13.62 10.50 5.45
N ARG A 165 -14.27 11.29 6.31
CA ARG A 165 -13.60 12.29 7.19
C ARG A 165 -13.69 11.93 8.67
N GLU A 166 -14.62 11.07 9.02
CA GLU A 166 -14.87 10.60 10.38
C GLU A 166 -15.56 9.23 10.35
N GLY A 167 -15.79 8.65 11.53
CA GLY A 167 -16.48 7.37 11.68
C GLY A 167 -15.56 6.17 11.51
N VAL A 168 -16.12 5.09 10.98
CA VAL A 168 -15.46 3.77 10.88
C VAL A 168 -15.55 3.28 9.44
N ALA A 169 -14.40 2.99 8.83
CA ALA A 169 -14.35 2.28 7.56
C ALA A 169 -14.54 0.78 7.80
N THR A 170 -15.55 0.20 7.14
CA THR A 170 -15.73 -1.25 7.11
C THR A 170 -14.89 -1.82 5.98
N LEU A 171 -13.91 -2.65 6.34
CA LEU A 171 -13.04 -3.34 5.41
C LEU A 171 -13.46 -4.81 5.42
N ASP A 172 -14.49 -5.14 4.66
CA ASP A 172 -15.01 -6.50 4.49
C ASP A 172 -14.96 -6.93 3.02
N PRO A 173 -14.28 -8.04 2.71
CA PRO A 173 -13.48 -8.86 3.62
C PRO A 173 -12.13 -8.18 3.95
N PRO A 174 -11.58 -8.25 5.20
CA PRO A 174 -11.67 -9.40 6.12
C PRO A 174 -12.77 -9.38 7.18
N GLY A 175 -13.49 -8.28 7.26
CA GLY A 175 -14.31 -7.93 8.41
C GLY A 175 -13.50 -7.14 9.44
N LEU A 176 -12.63 -6.23 8.98
CA LEU A 176 -11.96 -5.26 9.85
C LEU A 176 -12.77 -3.98 9.96
N GLN A 177 -12.69 -3.36 11.13
CA GLN A 177 -13.31 -2.07 11.43
C GLN A 177 -12.19 -1.08 11.78
N LEU A 178 -11.96 -0.13 10.88
CA LEU A 178 -10.91 0.88 11.00
C LEU A 178 -11.55 2.22 11.40
N ALA A 179 -11.42 2.60 12.67
CA ALA A 179 -11.87 3.91 13.12
C ALA A 179 -10.94 4.98 12.56
N LEU A 180 -11.49 5.98 11.86
CA LEU A 180 -10.68 7.05 11.25
C LEU A 180 -9.94 7.88 12.31
N SER A 181 -10.47 7.96 13.53
CA SER A 181 -9.80 8.66 14.62
C SER A 181 -8.46 8.02 14.99
N GLU A 182 -8.34 6.69 14.91
CA GLU A 182 -7.09 5.94 15.16
C GLU A 182 -5.98 6.27 14.16
N LEU A 183 -6.31 6.85 13.00
CA LEU A 183 -5.32 7.27 12.00
C LEU A 183 -4.65 8.59 12.40
N TYR A 184 -5.33 9.44 13.17
CA TYR A 184 -4.89 10.82 13.45
C TYR A 184 -4.64 11.09 14.94
N GLU A 185 -4.96 10.14 15.82
CA GLU A 185 -4.65 10.20 17.24
C GLU A 185 -3.17 9.88 17.47
N ALA A 186 -2.47 10.80 18.17
CA ALA A 186 -1.06 10.67 18.53
C ALA A 186 -0.91 10.36 20.02
#